data_AF-A0A3N5NBD4-F1
#
_entry.id   AF-A0A3N5NBD4-F1
#
_cell.length_a   1.000
_cell.length_b   1.000
_cell.length_c   1.000
_cell.angle_alpha   90.00
_cell.angle_beta   90.00
_cell.angle_gamma   90.00
#
_symmetry.space_group_name_H-M   'P 1'
#
loop_
_entity.id
_entity.type
_entity.pdbx_description
1 polymer ?
#
loop_
_entity_poly.entity_id
_entity_poly.type
_entity_poly.pdbx_seq_one_letter_code
_entity_poly.pdbx_strand_id
1 'polypeptide(L)'
;SIVIKTPKGNWVFDAAEVSAMTMQGTTMYQIQGEPRFEAADPDIPKEDVTMVAAQANVPEDKAREALVATKGDIAEAIMKLAQ
;
A
#
# COMPACT_ATOMS: atom_id res chain seq x y z
N SER A 1 2.68 -15.52 -13.79
CA SER A 1 3.00 -14.81 -12.55
C SER A 1 1.97 -15.15 -11.48
N ILE A 2 2.38 -15.16 -10.21
CA ILE A 2 1.50 -15.34 -9.04
C ILE A 2 1.41 -14.00 -8.34
N VAL A 3 0.22 -13.63 -7.89
CA VAL A 3 0.00 -12.40 -7.13
C VAL A 3 -0.71 -12.73 -5.83
N ILE A 4 -0.07 -12.47 -4.70
CA ILE A 4 -0.67 -12.58 -3.36
C ILE A 4 -1.07 -11.17 -2.93
N LYS A 5 -2.38 -10.91 -2.88
CA LYS A 5 -2.93 -9.62 -2.46
C LYS A 5 -2.98 -9.54 -0.94
N THR A 6 -2.45 -8.45 -0.38
CA THR A 6 -2.54 -8.14 1.05
C THR A 6 -2.99 -6.69 1.23
N PRO A 7 -3.53 -6.31 2.40
CA PRO A 7 -3.90 -4.92 2.68
C PRO A 7 -2.74 -3.93 2.56
N LYS A 8 -1.50 -4.40 2.70
CA LYS A 8 -0.29 -3.55 2.62
C LYS A 8 0.27 -3.45 1.20
N GLY A 9 -0.21 -4.25 0.27
CA GLY A 9 0.36 -4.40 -1.07
C GLY A 9 0.32 -5.82 -1.59
N ASN A 10 0.90 -6.01 -2.77
CA ASN A 10 0.91 -7.27 -3.50
C ASN A 10 2.31 -7.87 -3.48
N TRP A 11 2.41 -9.16 -3.17
CA TRP A 11 3.60 -9.94 -3.48
C TRP A 11 3.43 -10.51 -4.88
N VAL A 12 4.32 -10.13 -5.79
CA VAL A 12 4.30 -10.56 -7.18
C VAL A 12 5.48 -11.50 -7.44
N PHE A 13 5.19 -12.68 -7.97
CA PHE A 13 6.19 -13.64 -8.41
C PHE A 13 6.10 -13.74 -9.93
N ASP A 14 7.08 -13.20 -10.64
CA ASP A 14 7.08 -13.20 -12.10
C ASP A 14 7.37 -14.61 -12.66
N ALA A 15 8.31 -15.33 -12.04
CA ALA A 15 8.68 -16.72 -12.35
C ALA A 15 8.71 -17.57 -11.07
N ALA A 16 7.54 -18.07 -10.65
CA ALA A 16 7.43 -19.00 -9.53
C ALA A 16 7.09 -20.41 -10.00
N GLU A 17 7.68 -21.40 -9.32
CA GLU A 17 7.25 -22.79 -9.37
C GLU A 17 6.16 -23.01 -8.33
N VAL A 18 5.08 -23.69 -8.75
CA VAL A 18 3.93 -23.99 -7.90
C VAL A 18 3.71 -25.49 -7.87
N SER A 19 3.70 -26.06 -6.66
CA SER A 19 3.17 -27.39 -6.44
C SER A 19 1.90 -27.30 -5.62
N ALA A 20 0.92 -28.15 -5.93
CA ALA A 20 -0.35 -28.22 -5.22
C ALA A 20 -0.61 -29.66 -4.78
N MET A 21 -1.10 -29.80 -3.55
CA MET A 21 -1.46 -31.10 -2.98
C MET A 21 -2.83 -30.99 -2.31
N THR A 22 -3.76 -31.86 -2.72
CA THR A 22 -5.11 -31.90 -2.15
C THR A 22 -5.23 -33.12 -1.22
N MET A 23 -5.58 -32.88 0.04
CA MET A 23 -5.85 -33.92 1.05
C MET A 23 -7.16 -33.61 1.77
N GLN A 24 -8.06 -34.59 1.86
CA GLN A 24 -9.33 -34.48 2.61
C GLN A 24 -10.11 -33.18 2.31
N GLY A 25 -10.15 -32.76 1.04
CA GLY A 25 -10.86 -31.56 0.59
C GLY A 25 -10.10 -30.24 0.80
N THR A 26 -8.94 -30.25 1.45
CA THR A 26 -8.07 -29.07 1.60
C THR A 26 -6.97 -29.13 0.54
N THR A 27 -6.77 -28.03 -0.20
CA THR A 27 -5.67 -27.91 -1.18
C THR A 27 -4.60 -26.99 -0.62
N MET A 28 -3.39 -27.53 -0.47
CA MET A 28 -2.20 -26.76 -0.10
C MET A 28 -1.42 -26.39 -1.36
N TYR A 29 -1.01 -25.13 -1.46
CA TYR A 29 -0.16 -24.62 -2.54
C TYR A 29 1.20 -24.25 -1.95
N GLN A 30 2.28 -24.78 -2.52
CA GLN A 30 3.65 -24.40 -2.22
C GLN A 30 4.19 -23.58 -3.38
N ILE A 31 4.67 -22.38 -3.08
CA ILE A 31 5.18 -21.42 -4.05
C ILE A 31 6.67 -21.25 -3.80
N GLN A 32 7.50 -21.47 -4.82
CA GLN A 32 8.95 -21.28 -4.78
C GLN A 32 9.36 -20.27 -5.84
N GLY A 33 10.15 -19.28 -5.45
CA GLY A 33 10.63 -18.21 -6.32
C GLY A 33 10.99 -16.96 -5.52
N GLU A 34 11.58 -15.97 -6.18
CA GLU A 34 11.88 -14.67 -5.60
C GLU A 34 10.72 -13.70 -5.87
N PRO A 35 9.97 -13.25 -4.85
CA PRO A 35 8.93 -12.26 -5.05
C PRO A 35 9.49 -10.84 -5.02
N ARG A 36 8.79 -9.95 -5.71
CA ARG A 36 8.87 -8.50 -5.51
C ARG A 36 7.62 -8.01 -4.79
N PHE A 37 7.80 -7.04 -3.89
CA PHE A 37 6.70 -6.42 -3.17
C PHE A 37 6.29 -5.12 -3.85
N GLU A 38 5.05 -5.05 -4.32
CA GLU A 38 4.41 -3.82 -4.75
C GLU A 38 3.60 -3.29 -3.57
N ALA A 39 4.05 -2.21 -2.92
CA ALA A 39 3.26 -1.58 -1.86
C ALA A 39 1.90 -1.14 -2.41
N ALA A 40 0.84 -1.35 -1.64
CA ALA A 40 -0.44 -0.75 -1.98
C ALA A 40 -0.27 0.77 -1.93
N ASP A 41 -0.80 1.47 -2.92
CA ASP A 41 -0.91 2.91 -2.80
C ASP A 41 -1.64 3.22 -1.48
N PRO A 42 -1.10 4.11 -0.64
CA PRO A 42 -1.81 4.51 0.56
C PRO A 42 -3.16 5.05 0.10
N ASP A 43 -4.22 4.42 0.59
CA ASP A 43 -5.59 4.82 0.30
C ASP A 43 -5.84 6.12 1.06
N ILE A 44 -5.43 7.24 0.45
CA ILE A 44 -5.56 8.57 1.03
C ILE A 44 -6.87 9.14 0.50
N PRO A 45 -7.89 9.28 1.35
CA PRO A 45 -9.14 9.91 0.98
C PRO A 45 -8.88 11.32 0.48
N LYS A 46 -9.60 11.74 -0.57
CA LYS A 46 -9.54 13.12 -1.04
C LYS A 46 -9.93 14.11 0.06
N GLU A 47 -10.81 13.72 0.97
CA GLU A 47 -11.22 14.53 2.12
C GLU A 47 -10.04 14.85 3.05
N ASP A 48 -9.18 13.87 3.33
CA ASP A 48 -7.98 14.05 4.15
C ASP A 48 -6.99 14.99 3.45
N VAL A 49 -6.81 14.85 2.13
CA VAL A 49 -5.97 15.77 1.33
C VAL A 49 -6.50 17.20 1.43
N THR A 50 -7.80 17.40 1.24
CA THR A 50 -8.44 18.72 1.34
C THR A 50 -8.29 19.31 2.75
N MET A 51 -8.45 18.48 3.79
CA MET A 51 -8.32 18.90 5.18
C MET A 51 -6.88 19.34 5.50
N VAL A 52 -5.88 18.57 5.10
CA VAL A 52 -4.46 18.92 5.27
C VAL A 52 -4.09 20.16 4.46
N ALA A 53 -4.54 20.25 3.20
CA ALA A 53 -4.30 21.40 2.33
C ALA A 53 -4.87 22.69 2.94
N ALA A 54 -6.09 22.65 3.46
CA ALA A 54 -6.75 23.78 4.10
C ALA A 54 -6.08 24.19 5.41
N GLN A 55 -5.70 23.23 6.26
CA GLN A 55 -5.06 23.53 7.56
C GLN A 55 -3.60 24.00 7.41
N ALA A 56 -2.83 23.40 6.50
CA ALA A 56 -1.44 23.79 6.26
C ALA A 56 -1.31 24.95 5.25
N ASN A 57 -2.40 25.39 4.64
CA ASN A 57 -2.44 26.45 3.61
C ASN A 57 -1.49 26.16 2.43
N VAL A 58 -1.50 24.93 1.94
CA VAL A 58 -0.70 24.44 0.80
C VAL A 58 -1.60 23.87 -0.30
N PRO A 59 -1.14 23.78 -1.56
CA PRO A 59 -1.90 23.12 -2.61
C PRO A 59 -2.13 21.63 -2.31
N GLU A 60 -3.24 21.07 -2.81
CA GLU A 60 -3.64 19.66 -2.63
C GLU A 60 -2.52 18.68 -3.02
N ASP A 61 -1.72 18.99 -4.04
CA ASP A 61 -0.59 18.16 -4.47
C ASP A 61 0.44 17.98 -3.34
N LYS A 62 0.81 19.06 -2.65
CA LYS A 62 1.74 19.02 -1.50
C LYS A 62 1.12 18.33 -0.28
N ALA A 63 -0.17 18.55 -0.04
CA ALA A 63 -0.89 17.88 1.03
C ALA A 63 -0.92 16.36 0.82
N ARG A 64 -1.15 15.92 -0.41
CA ARG A 64 -1.11 14.51 -0.79
C ARG A 64 0.28 13.90 -0.61
N GLU A 65 1.33 14.58 -1.06
CA GLU A 65 2.71 14.12 -0.86
C GLU A 65 3.05 13.97 0.64
N ALA A 66 2.63 14.92 1.47
CA ALA A 66 2.83 14.85 2.91
C ALA A 66 2.09 13.66 3.53
N LEU A 67 0.82 13.45 3.18
CA LEU A 67 0.02 12.30 3.62
C LEU A 67 0.59 10.96 3.14
N VAL A 68 1.14 10.88 1.92
CA VAL A 68 1.86 9.69 1.44
C VAL A 68 3.09 9.44 2.31
N ALA A 69 3.87 10.49 2.60
CA ALA A 69 5.07 10.37 3.41
C ALA A 69 4.79 10.00 4.88
N THR A 70 3.64 10.40 5.42
CA THR A 70 3.19 10.07 6.78
C THR A 70 2.26 8.86 6.82
N LYS A 71 2.11 8.13 5.71
CA LYS A 71 1.26 6.92 5.59
C LYS A 71 -0.20 7.15 6.02
N GLY A 72 -0.73 8.34 5.72
CA GLY A 72 -2.11 8.73 6.03
C GLY A 72 -2.30 9.39 7.40
N ASP A 73 -1.23 9.68 8.16
CA ASP A 73 -1.36 10.45 9.39
C ASP A 73 -1.54 11.95 9.06
N ILE A 74 -2.75 12.45 9.32
CA ILE A 74 -3.17 13.83 9.06
C ILE A 74 -2.39 14.82 9.95
N ALA A 75 -2.24 14.51 11.24
CA ALA A 75 -1.61 15.41 12.19
C ALA A 75 -0.12 15.55 11.88
N GLU A 76 0.55 14.42 11.63
CA GLU A 76 1.95 14.40 11.24
C GLU A 76 2.17 15.12 9.89
N ALA A 77 1.26 14.95 8.93
CA ALA A 77 1.34 15.61 7.63
C ALA A 77 1.24 17.15 7.76
N ILE A 78 0.30 17.64 8.58
CA ILE A 78 0.15 19.08 8.83
C ILE A 78 1.37 19.65 9.54
N MET A 79 1.88 18.98 10.57
CA MET A 79 3.08 19.42 11.28
C MET A 79 4.30 19.50 10.37
N LYS A 80 4.44 18.54 9.45
CA LYS A 80 5.54 18.49 8.48
C LYS A 80 5.46 19.59 7.41
N LEU A 81 4.25 20.05 7.08
CA LEU A 81 4.00 21.10 6.09
C LEU A 81 4.01 22.51 6.68
N ALA A 82 3.70 22.65 7.97
CA ALA A 82 3.70 23.93 8.69
C ALA A 82 5.10 24.37 9.14
N GLN A 83 6.13 23.55 8.90
CA GLN A 83 7.53 23.83 9.21
C GLN A 83 8.25 24.57 8.08
#